data_AF-A0A397BM53-F1
#
_entry.id   AF-A0A397BM53-F1
#
_cell.length_a   1.000
_cell.length_b   1.000
_cell.length_c   1.000
_cell.angle_alpha   90.00
_cell.angle_beta   90.00
_cell.angle_gamma   90.00
#
_symmetry.space_group_name_H-M   'P 1'
#
loop_
_entity.id
_entity.type
_entity.pdbx_description
1 polymer ?
#
loop_
_entity_poly.entity_id
_entity_poly.type
_entity_poly.pdbx_seq_one_letter_code
_entity_poly.pdbx_strand_id
1 'polypeptide(L)'
;HRTLTVNHNSATGRTPSSRDHGTDDWEYSLHISAFAPDKRVVVGVPETSAVTAHRKYIVPTGSAACGVVVVEVIAVPKSTFAMPIAYLAFLVDDLSARLDVLRRTVDQRKLGPIEAHYEALQADARAHIAFLTQESKGKAHFKRSTFKKSKEWAMVATNMHMQTMQVYNGLDLIHTYTTITMGAAAAHTKGFSGGGAFRLKETLHDVLNEANRLRKPKSKEQDPLRTFDLFHIPVGLLSSASGNPNSPNKSYDPVSVAQKAWFELEIRYHGLCVQVLSATAAQIAAMLELAAKGSVHHAMVWEVVMRNNLLMDFESLLSTQGNEGGMLEDFRVACKWLESVVFTFEVSPSVTEAVSYRVGRGTNALLNVVVRVPVTFGEHLPSDLATAKKSFRVLAVLFTQGVNEMQSLAHAMHSASTAIQDEINHESFERLGHYFVRFKKIKFAHLPRPRDGYGSPFQPNVSELETMWTQITASIAHQPMHKKNVRLLMATSEFCRRLGGGRATCCKSGKDRTAMSVTLEQARLLVQDFKALNLKHVIETMRLCGVRRDNVFKNIQSHTYAFNELQRKLLPECYKPPVGTYKKGST
;
A
#
# COMPACT_ATOMS: atom_id res chain seq x y z
N HIS A 1 26.42 -23.85 11.07
CA HIS A 1 26.12 -23.47 12.46
C HIS A 1 27.13 -22.44 12.92
N ARG A 2 26.70 -21.21 13.20
CA ARG A 2 27.49 -20.23 13.98
C ARG A 2 26.56 -19.72 15.08
N THR A 3 26.70 -20.28 16.26
CA THR A 3 26.11 -19.76 17.49
C THR A 3 27.02 -18.63 17.96
N LEU A 4 26.55 -17.38 17.93
CA LEU A 4 27.29 -16.25 18.48
C LEU A 4 26.72 -15.96 19.87
N THR A 5 27.43 -16.42 20.89
CA THR A 5 27.17 -16.10 22.29
C THR A 5 27.81 -14.75 22.59
N VAL A 6 27.03 -13.75 22.96
CA VAL A 6 27.56 -12.48 23.47
C VAL A 6 27.52 -12.56 25.00
N ASN A 7 28.64 -12.91 25.62
CA ASN A 7 28.81 -12.80 27.07
C ASN A 7 29.30 -11.39 27.41
N HIS A 8 28.47 -10.63 28.12
CA HIS A 8 28.95 -9.51 28.94
C HIS A 8 29.13 -10.02 30.36
N ASN A 9 30.37 -10.21 30.79
CA ASN A 9 30.76 -10.17 32.20
C ASN A 9 32.25 -9.85 32.29
N SER A 10 32.56 -8.59 32.61
CA SER A 10 33.88 -8.19 33.09
C SER A 10 33.95 -8.43 34.59
N ALA A 11 34.98 -9.17 35.00
CA ALA A 11 35.23 -9.66 36.35
C ALA A 11 35.53 -8.55 37.38
N THR A 12 35.06 -8.74 38.60
CA THR A 12 35.83 -8.49 39.83
C THR A 12 35.39 -9.49 40.90
N GLY A 13 36.34 -10.24 41.46
CA GLY A 13 36.08 -11.34 42.38
C GLY A 13 35.59 -10.92 43.77
N ARG A 14 34.82 -11.82 44.38
CA ARG A 14 34.72 -12.05 45.82
C ARG A 14 33.96 -13.37 46.02
N THR A 15 34.54 -14.28 46.77
CA THR A 15 33.90 -15.49 47.30
C THR A 15 32.74 -15.12 48.24
N PRO A 16 31.56 -15.77 48.17
CA PRO A 16 30.59 -15.69 49.26
C PRO A 16 30.43 -17.03 50.00
N SER A 17 30.52 -16.90 51.32
CA SER A 17 30.06 -17.85 52.32
C SER A 17 28.53 -17.98 52.32
N SER A 18 28.11 -19.19 52.71
CA SER A 18 26.79 -19.67 53.13
C SER A 18 25.64 -18.67 53.41
N ARG A 19 24.46 -19.11 52.94
CA ARG A 19 23.08 -18.79 53.35
C ARG A 19 22.52 -17.45 52.88
N ASP A 20 21.78 -17.52 51.78
CA ASP A 20 20.54 -16.74 51.65
C ASP A 20 19.50 -17.56 50.86
N HIS A 21 18.29 -17.66 51.42
CA HIS A 21 17.14 -18.28 50.78
C HIS A 21 16.59 -17.30 49.73
N GLY A 22 17.10 -17.40 48.50
CA GLY A 22 16.55 -16.71 47.34
C GLY A 22 15.66 -17.67 46.54
N THR A 23 14.42 -17.27 46.31
CA THR A 23 13.54 -17.87 45.29
C THR A 23 14.24 -17.81 43.94
N ASP A 24 14.62 -18.97 43.39
CA ASP A 24 15.11 -19.09 42.02
C ASP A 24 14.01 -18.65 41.05
N ASP A 25 14.02 -17.35 40.68
CA ASP A 25 13.47 -16.89 39.42
C ASP A 25 14.33 -17.49 38.31
N TRP A 26 13.98 -18.71 37.88
CA TRP A 26 14.38 -19.22 36.58
C TRP A 26 13.74 -18.34 35.52
N GLU A 27 14.37 -17.20 35.23
CA GLU A 27 14.10 -16.42 34.04
C GLU A 27 14.49 -17.31 32.85
N TYR A 28 13.57 -18.19 32.44
CA TYR A 28 13.74 -19.03 31.27
C TYR A 28 14.14 -18.11 30.13
N SER A 29 15.41 -18.16 29.73
CA SER A 29 15.92 -17.41 28.59
C SER A 29 15.26 -17.99 27.34
N LEU A 30 14.08 -17.48 27.02
CA LEU A 30 13.31 -17.88 25.85
C LEU A 30 14.07 -17.42 24.60
N HIS A 31 14.95 -18.28 24.11
CA HIS A 31 15.75 -18.02 22.92
C HIS A 31 14.88 -18.18 21.67
N ILE A 32 14.66 -17.08 20.95
CA ILE A 32 14.17 -17.15 19.57
C ILE A 32 15.35 -17.49 18.66
N SER A 33 15.29 -18.67 18.06
CA SER A 33 16.33 -19.12 17.13
C SER A 33 15.99 -18.69 15.71
N ALA A 34 16.88 -17.93 15.08
CA ALA A 34 16.77 -17.57 13.66
C ALA A 34 17.71 -18.45 12.82
N PHE A 35 17.16 -19.03 11.75
CA PHE A 35 17.88 -19.94 10.88
C PHE A 35 18.26 -19.27 9.55
N ALA A 36 19.37 -19.72 8.98
CA ALA A 36 19.76 -19.32 7.63
C ALA A 36 18.69 -19.72 6.60
N PRO A 37 18.61 -19.05 5.44
CA PRO A 37 17.60 -19.34 4.45
C PRO A 37 17.82 -20.76 3.91
N ASP A 38 16.83 -21.65 4.06
CA ASP A 38 16.86 -23.00 3.48
C ASP A 38 16.20 -22.98 2.10
N LYS A 39 16.93 -23.36 1.05
CA LYS A 39 16.40 -23.42 -0.32
C LYS A 39 15.26 -24.44 -0.50
N ARG A 40 15.10 -25.39 0.44
CA ARG A 40 14.05 -26.42 0.42
C ARG A 40 12.74 -25.98 1.09
N VAL A 41 12.73 -24.84 1.80
CA VAL A 41 11.57 -24.36 2.57
C VAL A 41 11.05 -23.07 1.96
N VAL A 42 10.36 -23.20 0.82
CA VAL A 42 9.50 -22.15 0.24
C VAL A 42 8.18 -22.82 -0.18
N VAL A 43 7.54 -23.49 0.76
CA VAL A 43 6.24 -24.14 0.52
C VAL A 43 5.13 -23.15 0.88
N GLY A 44 4.13 -22.99 0.00
CA GLY A 44 2.94 -22.16 0.27
C GLY A 44 3.12 -20.65 0.12
N VAL A 45 4.23 -20.16 -0.46
CA VAL A 45 4.36 -18.75 -0.84
C VAL A 45 3.65 -18.51 -2.18
N PRO A 46 2.98 -17.36 -2.39
CA PRO A 46 2.40 -17.03 -3.70
C PRO A 46 3.46 -16.97 -4.83
N GLU A 47 3.32 -17.81 -5.85
CA GLU A 47 4.04 -17.88 -7.14
C GLU A 47 3.73 -16.67 -8.04
N THR A 48 2.66 -15.95 -7.72
CA THR A 48 2.41 -14.59 -8.21
C THR A 48 3.46 -13.58 -7.74
N SER A 49 4.43 -13.99 -6.92
CA SER A 49 5.57 -13.16 -6.51
C SER A 49 6.91 -13.88 -6.66
N ALA A 50 7.97 -13.13 -6.97
CA ALA A 50 9.33 -13.65 -7.04
C ALA A 50 10.03 -13.49 -5.68
N VAL A 51 10.31 -14.61 -5.00
CA VAL A 51 10.94 -14.60 -3.67
C VAL A 51 12.33 -13.96 -3.73
N THR A 52 12.54 -13.00 -2.82
CA THR A 52 13.78 -12.22 -2.74
C THR A 52 14.62 -12.55 -1.53
N ALA A 53 14.00 -12.90 -0.41
CA ALA A 53 14.65 -13.40 0.79
C ALA A 53 13.61 -14.08 1.69
N HIS A 54 14.07 -15.00 2.54
CA HIS A 54 13.26 -15.63 3.57
C HIS A 54 14.07 -15.93 4.82
N ARG A 55 13.39 -16.02 5.96
CA ARG A 55 13.96 -16.34 7.27
C ARG A 55 13.00 -17.24 8.03
N LYS A 56 13.56 -18.18 8.77
CA LYS A 56 12.82 -19.09 9.64
C LYS A 56 13.17 -18.78 11.09
N TYR A 57 12.15 -18.75 11.94
CA TYR A 57 12.26 -18.56 13.38
C TYR A 57 11.56 -19.70 14.10
N ILE A 58 12.07 -20.06 15.27
CA ILE A 58 11.29 -20.81 16.27
C ILE A 58 10.92 -19.81 17.34
N VAL A 59 9.62 -19.58 17.51
CA VAL A 59 9.07 -18.60 18.45
C VAL A 59 8.39 -19.37 19.57
N PRO A 60 8.90 -19.30 20.81
CA PRO A 60 8.25 -19.94 21.93
C PRO A 60 6.86 -19.35 22.18
N THR A 61 5.91 -20.20 22.54
CA THR A 61 4.54 -19.79 22.84
C THR A 61 4.08 -20.38 24.16
N GLY A 62 3.09 -19.73 24.79
CA GLY A 62 2.41 -20.31 25.97
C GLY A 62 1.49 -21.48 25.63
N SER A 63 1.25 -21.77 24.34
CA SER A 63 0.26 -22.71 23.83
C SER A 63 0.85 -23.98 23.22
N ALA A 64 2.14 -24.00 22.86
CA ALA A 64 2.80 -25.13 22.22
C ALA A 64 4.15 -25.42 22.90
N ALA A 65 4.35 -26.67 23.33
CA ALA A 65 5.53 -27.09 24.08
C ALA A 65 6.87 -26.82 23.37
N CYS A 66 6.89 -26.88 22.04
CA CYS A 66 8.08 -26.61 21.23
C CYS A 66 8.06 -25.21 20.56
N GLY A 67 7.09 -24.37 20.89
CA GLY A 67 6.80 -23.12 20.18
C GLY A 67 6.24 -23.35 18.77
N VAL A 68 6.11 -22.26 18.01
CA VAL A 68 5.68 -22.27 16.61
C VAL A 68 6.84 -21.95 15.67
N VAL A 69 6.82 -22.54 14.48
CA VAL A 69 7.76 -22.21 13.42
C VAL A 69 7.20 -21.07 12.59
N VAL A 70 7.95 -19.99 12.47
CA VAL A 70 7.57 -18.83 11.66
C VAL A 70 8.48 -18.74 10.45
N VAL A 71 7.91 -18.69 9.25
CA VAL A 71 8.64 -18.44 8.01
C VAL A 71 8.23 -17.07 7.47
N GLU A 72 9.15 -16.12 7.59
CA GLU A 72 9.03 -14.78 7.04
C GLU A 72 9.63 -14.76 5.64
N VAL A 73 8.89 -14.27 4.65
CA VAL A 73 9.31 -14.19 3.25
C VAL A 73 9.07 -12.78 2.74
N ILE A 74 10.00 -12.25 1.97
CA ILE A 74 9.77 -11.06 1.17
C ILE A 74 9.95 -11.39 -0.31
N ALA A 75 8.98 -11.00 -1.11
CA ALA A 75 8.91 -11.31 -2.53
C ALA A 75 8.48 -10.07 -3.32
N VAL A 76 8.84 -10.00 -4.60
CA VAL A 76 8.38 -8.96 -5.52
C VAL A 76 7.15 -9.46 -6.27
N PRO A 77 5.97 -8.84 -6.11
CA PRO A 77 4.77 -9.25 -6.84
C PRO A 77 4.94 -9.07 -8.35
N LYS A 78 4.42 -10.01 -9.16
CA LYS A 78 4.38 -9.87 -10.63
C LYS A 78 3.58 -8.63 -11.06
N SER A 79 2.59 -8.21 -10.27
CA SER A 79 1.83 -6.97 -10.49
C SER A 79 2.69 -5.70 -10.46
N THR A 80 3.92 -5.75 -9.92
CA THR A 80 4.88 -4.63 -9.94
C THR A 80 5.11 -4.08 -11.34
N PHE A 81 5.07 -4.96 -12.36
CA PHE A 81 5.20 -4.57 -13.76
C PHE A 81 3.97 -4.92 -14.59
N ALA A 82 3.34 -6.06 -14.32
CA ALA A 82 2.19 -6.50 -15.10
C ALA A 82 1.00 -5.52 -15.01
N MET A 83 0.76 -4.91 -13.84
CA MET A 83 -0.33 -3.95 -13.69
C MET A 83 -0.02 -2.61 -14.38
N PRO A 84 1.18 -1.99 -14.21
CA PRO A 84 1.53 -0.81 -14.99
C PRO A 84 1.49 -1.01 -16.50
N ILE A 85 2.00 -2.13 -17.02
CA ILE A 85 1.95 -2.44 -18.45
C ILE A 85 0.50 -2.51 -18.95
N ALA A 86 -0.37 -3.24 -18.23
CA ALA A 86 -1.78 -3.36 -18.60
C ALA A 86 -2.53 -2.00 -18.54
N TYR A 87 -2.25 -1.19 -17.52
CA TYR A 87 -2.84 0.14 -17.38
C TYR A 87 -2.38 1.10 -18.48
N LEU A 88 -1.09 1.09 -18.82
CA LEU A 88 -0.54 1.97 -19.86
C LEU A 88 -1.03 1.57 -21.26
N ALA A 89 -1.18 0.26 -21.53
CA ALA A 89 -1.77 -0.21 -22.78
C ALA A 89 -3.21 0.31 -22.92
N PHE A 90 -4.01 0.17 -21.87
CA PHE A 90 -5.34 0.77 -21.80
C PHE A 90 -5.29 2.30 -22.01
N LEU A 91 -4.35 3.00 -21.36
CA LEU A 91 -4.26 4.45 -21.46
C LEU A 91 -3.99 4.91 -22.90
N VAL A 92 -3.15 4.19 -23.64
CA VAL A 92 -2.90 4.48 -25.06
C VAL A 92 -4.18 4.39 -25.88
N ASP A 93 -4.93 3.29 -25.71
CA ASP A 93 -6.18 3.04 -26.44
C ASP A 93 -7.25 4.06 -26.05
N ASP A 94 -7.35 4.36 -24.75
CA ASP A 94 -8.31 5.32 -24.21
C ASP A 94 -8.06 6.76 -24.67
N LEU A 95 -6.79 7.18 -24.74
CA LEU A 95 -6.40 8.48 -25.29
C LEU A 95 -6.77 8.58 -26.78
N SER A 96 -6.55 7.51 -27.56
CA SER A 96 -6.96 7.47 -28.98
C SER A 96 -8.47 7.62 -29.12
N ALA A 97 -9.24 6.84 -28.37
CA ALA A 97 -10.69 6.88 -28.41
C ALA A 97 -11.26 8.26 -28.01
N ARG A 98 -10.70 8.87 -26.95
CA ARG A 98 -11.07 10.23 -26.54
C ARG A 98 -10.76 11.26 -27.61
N LEU A 99 -9.59 11.17 -28.23
CA LEU A 99 -9.18 12.10 -29.27
C LEU A 99 -10.08 12.01 -30.50
N ASP A 100 -10.45 10.79 -30.91
CA ASP A 100 -11.37 10.56 -32.02
C ASP A 100 -12.76 11.16 -31.78
N VAL A 101 -13.26 11.10 -30.54
CA VAL A 101 -14.51 11.76 -30.15
C VAL A 101 -14.37 13.28 -30.25
N LEU A 102 -13.28 13.84 -29.71
CA LEU A 102 -13.03 15.29 -29.75
C LEU A 102 -12.93 15.82 -31.19
N ARG A 103 -12.23 15.10 -32.09
CA ARG A 103 -12.11 15.45 -33.52
C ARG A 103 -13.45 15.53 -34.25
N ARG A 104 -14.46 14.78 -33.81
CA ARG A 104 -15.81 14.79 -34.39
C ARG A 104 -16.74 15.84 -33.77
N THR A 105 -16.41 16.33 -32.59
CA THR A 105 -17.35 17.12 -31.75
C THR A 105 -16.88 18.54 -31.46
N VAL A 106 -15.60 18.85 -31.68
CA VAL A 106 -14.98 20.13 -31.36
C VAL A 106 -14.34 20.72 -32.61
N ASP A 107 -14.43 22.05 -32.77
CA ASP A 107 -13.75 22.79 -33.84
C ASP A 107 -12.25 22.49 -33.85
N GLN A 108 -11.74 22.08 -35.02
CA GLN A 108 -10.35 21.70 -35.24
C GLN A 108 -9.35 22.76 -34.78
N ARG A 109 -9.70 24.05 -34.85
CA ARG A 109 -8.81 25.16 -34.42
C ARG A 109 -8.53 25.15 -32.92
N LYS A 110 -9.33 24.46 -32.12
CA LYS A 110 -9.23 24.38 -30.66
C LYS A 110 -8.53 23.11 -30.16
N LEU A 111 -8.26 22.16 -31.05
CA LEU A 111 -7.76 20.84 -30.68
C LEU A 111 -6.24 20.78 -30.47
N GLY A 112 -5.47 21.71 -31.05
CA GLY A 112 -3.99 21.65 -31.04
C GLY A 112 -3.36 21.37 -29.67
N PRO A 113 -3.73 22.08 -28.58
CA PRO A 113 -3.16 21.83 -27.26
C PRO A 113 -3.47 20.45 -26.69
N ILE A 114 -4.70 19.95 -26.86
CA ILE A 114 -5.11 18.64 -26.33
C ILE A 114 -4.55 17.49 -27.19
N GLU A 115 -4.47 17.69 -28.51
CA GLU A 115 -3.80 16.75 -29.43
C GLU A 115 -2.35 16.56 -29.03
N ALA A 116 -1.59 17.65 -28.88
CA ALA A 116 -0.19 17.58 -28.47
C ALA A 116 -0.01 16.91 -27.10
N HIS A 117 -0.91 17.20 -26.14
CA HIS A 117 -0.87 16.59 -24.81
C HIS A 117 -1.15 15.07 -24.85
N TYR A 118 -2.19 14.65 -25.58
CA TYR A 118 -2.54 13.23 -25.70
C TYR A 118 -1.51 12.45 -26.51
N GLU A 119 -0.97 13.01 -27.59
CA GLU A 119 0.14 12.41 -28.35
C GLU A 119 1.39 12.23 -27.47
N ALA A 120 1.74 13.23 -26.66
CA ALA A 120 2.85 13.13 -25.72
C ALA A 120 2.61 12.06 -24.64
N LEU A 121 1.41 11.99 -24.06
CA LEU A 121 1.03 10.95 -23.10
C LEU A 121 1.09 9.55 -23.72
N GLN A 122 0.63 9.39 -24.96
CA GLN A 122 0.70 8.11 -25.66
C GLN A 122 2.13 7.70 -25.97
N ALA A 123 2.98 8.62 -26.42
CA ALA A 123 4.39 8.36 -26.67
C ALA A 123 5.12 7.95 -25.37
N ASP A 124 4.88 8.67 -24.27
CA ASP A 124 5.42 8.36 -22.95
C ASP A 124 4.93 7.00 -22.44
N ALA A 125 3.64 6.70 -22.59
CA ALA A 125 3.06 5.42 -22.20
C ALA A 125 3.68 4.25 -22.99
N ARG A 126 3.86 4.37 -24.31
CA ARG A 126 4.51 3.34 -25.14
C ARG A 126 5.98 3.14 -24.74
N ALA A 127 6.70 4.22 -24.45
CA ALA A 127 8.08 4.14 -23.97
C ALA A 127 8.17 3.42 -22.61
N HIS A 128 7.27 3.73 -21.68
CA HIS A 128 7.18 3.02 -20.40
C HIS A 128 6.82 1.55 -20.59
N ILE A 129 5.87 1.20 -21.48
CA ILE A 129 5.53 -0.20 -21.77
C ILE A 129 6.77 -0.96 -22.24
N ALA A 130 7.52 -0.41 -23.20
CA ALA A 130 8.73 -1.05 -23.71
C ALA A 130 9.78 -1.26 -22.60
N PHE A 131 10.04 -0.22 -21.81
CA PHE A 131 10.97 -0.28 -20.68
C PHE A 131 10.56 -1.31 -19.62
N LEU A 132 9.31 -1.25 -19.15
CA LEU A 132 8.80 -2.15 -18.11
C LEU A 132 8.67 -3.60 -18.59
N THR A 133 8.36 -3.81 -19.87
CA THR A 133 8.36 -5.15 -20.48
C THR A 133 9.76 -5.76 -20.43
N GLN A 134 10.80 -4.96 -20.67
CA GLN A 134 12.17 -5.44 -20.55
C GLN A 134 12.57 -5.69 -19.10
N GLU A 135 12.23 -4.79 -18.16
CA GLU A 135 12.51 -4.96 -16.74
C GLU A 135 11.79 -6.18 -16.13
N SER A 136 10.58 -6.50 -16.60
CA SER A 136 9.80 -7.64 -16.09
C SER A 136 10.42 -9.00 -16.38
N LYS A 137 11.33 -9.10 -17.36
CA LYS A 137 12.11 -10.32 -17.63
C LYS A 137 13.19 -10.58 -16.58
N GLY A 138 13.59 -9.54 -15.83
CA GLY A 138 14.58 -9.65 -14.76
C GLY A 138 14.03 -10.39 -13.54
N LYS A 139 14.81 -11.28 -12.94
CA LYS A 139 14.38 -12.05 -11.77
C LYS A 139 14.26 -11.14 -10.55
N ALA A 140 13.02 -10.97 -10.07
CA ALA A 140 12.69 -10.16 -8.89
C ALA A 140 13.20 -8.71 -8.97
N HIS A 141 13.17 -8.12 -10.17
CA HIS A 141 13.42 -6.68 -10.35
C HIS A 141 12.31 -5.87 -9.69
N PHE A 142 12.67 -4.71 -9.13
CA PHE A 142 11.72 -3.76 -8.55
C PHE A 142 12.30 -2.35 -8.58
N LYS A 143 11.44 -1.34 -8.45
CA LYS A 143 11.86 0.06 -8.35
C LYS A 143 12.57 0.32 -7.03
N ARG A 144 13.90 0.34 -7.02
CA ARG A 144 14.68 0.68 -5.81
C ARG A 144 14.36 2.10 -5.33
N SER A 145 14.50 2.35 -4.04
CA SER A 145 14.25 3.67 -3.44
C SER A 145 15.14 4.78 -4.00
N THR A 146 16.31 4.42 -4.53
CA THR A 146 17.23 5.34 -5.22
C THR A 146 16.70 5.79 -6.59
N PHE A 147 15.85 4.99 -7.24
CA PHE A 147 15.24 5.29 -8.53
C PHE A 147 13.92 6.06 -8.42
N LYS A 148 13.53 6.51 -7.22
CA LYS A 148 12.24 7.19 -7.01
C LYS A 148 12.04 8.43 -7.87
N LYS A 149 13.13 9.13 -8.23
CA LYS A 149 13.12 10.33 -9.10
C LYS A 149 13.37 10.04 -10.58
N SER A 150 13.61 8.79 -10.97
CA SER A 150 13.77 8.44 -12.39
C SER A 150 12.42 8.44 -13.09
N LYS A 151 12.40 8.98 -14.33
CA LYS A 151 11.18 9.15 -15.13
C LYS A 151 10.68 7.81 -15.64
N GLU A 152 11.58 6.96 -16.11
CA GLU A 152 11.33 5.62 -16.64
C GLU A 152 10.62 4.71 -15.62
N TRP A 153 10.86 4.96 -14.33
CA TRP A 153 10.25 4.22 -13.22
C TRP A 153 9.00 4.91 -12.64
N ALA A 154 8.52 6.03 -13.18
CA ALA A 154 7.47 6.85 -12.57
C ALA A 154 6.15 6.09 -12.34
N MET A 155 5.83 5.14 -13.23
CA MET A 155 4.63 4.32 -13.18
C MET A 155 4.74 3.10 -12.24
N VAL A 156 5.89 2.87 -11.62
CA VAL A 156 6.12 1.72 -10.71
C VAL A 156 6.12 2.17 -9.26
N ALA A 157 5.47 1.41 -8.40
CA ALA A 157 5.46 1.62 -6.96
C ALA A 157 6.88 1.47 -6.38
N THR A 158 7.34 2.48 -5.65
CA THR A 158 8.71 2.47 -5.10
C THR A 158 8.85 1.36 -4.05
N ASN A 159 9.84 0.49 -4.21
CA ASN A 159 10.21 -0.57 -3.27
C ASN A 159 9.03 -1.49 -2.89
N MET A 160 8.11 -1.75 -3.81
CA MET A 160 6.95 -2.59 -3.56
C MET A 160 7.35 -4.06 -3.41
N HIS A 161 6.94 -4.67 -2.29
CA HIS A 161 7.14 -6.09 -2.00
C HIS A 161 5.90 -6.65 -1.31
N MET A 162 5.68 -7.95 -1.46
CA MET A 162 4.82 -8.73 -0.60
C MET A 162 5.67 -9.34 0.50
N GLN A 163 5.31 -9.05 1.75
CA GLN A 163 5.89 -9.68 2.91
C GLN A 163 4.89 -10.67 3.51
N THR A 164 5.29 -11.92 3.59
CA THR A 164 4.46 -13.03 4.07
C THR A 164 5.02 -13.55 5.38
N MET A 165 4.15 -13.84 6.35
CA MET A 165 4.48 -14.56 7.58
C MET A 165 3.63 -15.82 7.64
N GLN A 166 4.26 -16.97 7.39
CA GLN A 166 3.63 -18.27 7.56
C GLN A 166 3.93 -18.79 8.96
N VAL A 167 2.93 -19.33 9.63
CA VAL A 167 3.05 -19.88 10.98
C VAL A 167 2.67 -21.35 10.95
N TYR A 168 3.58 -22.19 11.42
CA TYR A 168 3.46 -23.64 11.47
C TYR A 168 3.46 -24.13 12.91
N ASN A 169 2.64 -25.13 13.20
CA ASN A 169 2.72 -25.92 14.43
C ASN A 169 3.12 -27.35 14.04
N GLY A 170 4.33 -27.77 14.41
CA GLY A 170 4.94 -28.96 13.83
C GLY A 170 5.11 -28.81 12.31
N LEU A 171 4.47 -29.69 11.53
CA LEU A 171 4.47 -29.66 10.06
C LEU A 171 3.23 -28.95 9.48
N ASP A 172 2.24 -28.63 10.30
CA ASP A 172 0.96 -28.10 9.84
C ASP A 172 1.05 -26.59 9.64
N LEU A 173 0.72 -26.11 8.44
CA LEU A 173 0.59 -24.69 8.16
C LEU A 173 -0.71 -24.16 8.76
N ILE A 174 -0.61 -23.40 9.84
CA ILE A 174 -1.77 -22.90 10.59
C ILE A 174 -2.32 -21.61 10.00
N HIS A 175 -1.44 -20.71 9.55
CA HIS A 175 -1.87 -19.46 8.96
C HIS A 175 -0.81 -18.83 8.06
N THR A 176 -1.25 -17.97 7.15
CA THR A 176 -0.38 -17.17 6.29
C THR A 176 -0.88 -15.72 6.30
N TYR A 177 -0.11 -14.83 6.90
CA TYR A 177 -0.39 -13.39 6.84
C TYR A 177 0.35 -12.78 5.66
N THR A 178 -0.33 -11.94 4.88
CA THR A 178 0.27 -11.14 3.82
C THR A 178 0.22 -9.66 4.17
N THR A 179 1.28 -8.92 3.84
CA THR A 179 1.36 -7.46 3.92
C THR A 179 2.09 -6.92 2.70
N ILE A 180 1.51 -5.97 1.98
CA ILE A 180 2.24 -5.19 0.98
C ILE A 180 3.11 -4.16 1.69
N THR A 181 4.36 -4.03 1.27
CA THR A 181 5.27 -2.99 1.77
C THR A 181 5.73 -2.15 0.59
N MET A 182 5.58 -0.83 0.65
CA MET A 182 6.00 0.06 -0.44
C MET A 182 6.33 1.47 0.05
N GLY A 183 6.95 2.29 -0.80
CA GLY A 183 6.91 3.73 -0.65
C GLY A 183 5.48 4.22 -0.92
N ALA A 184 5.04 5.25 -0.18
CA ALA A 184 3.76 5.90 -0.43
C ALA A 184 3.65 6.32 -1.90
N ALA A 185 2.44 6.21 -2.47
CA ALA A 185 2.23 6.60 -3.85
C ALA A 185 2.50 8.08 -4.03
N ALA A 186 3.44 8.41 -4.92
CA ALA A 186 3.94 9.77 -5.03
C ALA A 186 4.56 10.04 -6.41
N ALA A 187 4.33 11.24 -6.94
CA ALA A 187 4.90 11.71 -8.20
C ALA A 187 6.23 12.45 -7.99
N HIS A 188 7.23 11.73 -7.47
CA HIS A 188 8.56 12.29 -7.18
C HIS A 188 9.24 13.04 -8.34
N THR A 189 8.95 12.65 -9.58
CA THR A 189 9.45 13.26 -10.81
C THR A 189 8.85 14.64 -11.08
N LYS A 190 7.73 14.98 -10.43
CA LYS A 190 7.02 16.27 -10.55
C LYS A 190 7.30 17.21 -9.38
N GLY A 191 7.92 16.73 -8.30
CA GLY A 191 8.23 17.54 -7.12
C GLY A 191 6.99 17.98 -6.31
N PHE A 192 7.24 18.69 -5.21
CA PHE A 192 6.22 19.04 -4.21
C PHE A 192 6.26 20.52 -3.78
N SER A 193 6.93 21.40 -4.53
CA SER A 193 7.01 22.83 -4.20
C SER A 193 5.63 23.49 -4.16
N GLY A 194 4.73 23.12 -5.08
CA GLY A 194 3.33 23.54 -5.09
C GLY A 194 2.39 22.65 -4.28
N GLY A 195 2.91 21.71 -3.49
CA GLY A 195 2.12 20.65 -2.84
C GLY A 195 1.94 19.39 -3.69
N GLY A 196 1.23 18.43 -3.11
CA GLY A 196 0.78 17.20 -3.74
C GLY A 196 -0.55 17.37 -4.47
N ALA A 197 -1.04 16.27 -5.03
CA ALA A 197 -2.20 16.23 -5.90
C ALA A 197 -3.51 16.70 -5.24
N PHE A 198 -3.64 16.58 -3.91
CA PHE A 198 -4.78 17.13 -3.18
C PHE A 198 -4.83 18.66 -3.31
N ARG A 199 -3.75 19.35 -2.92
CA ARG A 199 -3.67 20.81 -2.99
C ARG A 199 -3.69 21.33 -4.42
N LEU A 200 -3.00 20.65 -5.34
CA LEU A 200 -3.06 21.01 -6.76
C LEU A 200 -4.49 20.92 -7.32
N LYS A 201 -5.30 19.96 -6.84
CA LYS A 201 -6.70 19.84 -7.23
C LYS A 201 -7.54 21.01 -6.67
N GLU A 202 -7.27 21.45 -5.45
CA GLU A 202 -7.92 22.64 -4.87
C GLU A 202 -7.54 23.90 -5.64
N THR A 203 -6.25 24.11 -5.92
CA THR A 203 -5.77 25.22 -6.75
C THR A 203 -6.42 25.20 -8.13
N LEU A 204 -6.53 24.04 -8.77
CA LEU A 204 -7.24 23.91 -10.05
C LEU A 204 -8.73 24.27 -9.90
N HIS A 205 -9.39 23.86 -8.81
CA HIS A 205 -10.79 24.21 -8.55
C HIS A 205 -10.99 25.73 -8.48
N ASP A 206 -10.10 26.45 -7.79
CA ASP A 206 -10.16 27.91 -7.67
C ASP A 206 -9.99 28.60 -9.03
N VAL A 207 -9.01 28.14 -9.84
CA VAL A 207 -8.78 28.69 -11.18
C VAL A 207 -9.96 28.40 -12.11
N LEU A 208 -10.59 27.22 -12.00
CA LEU A 208 -11.79 26.88 -12.79
C LEU A 208 -12.98 27.78 -12.40
N ASN A 209 -13.15 28.09 -11.11
CA ASN A 209 -14.18 29.02 -10.63
C ASN A 209 -13.93 30.44 -11.14
N GLU A 210 -12.68 30.90 -11.14
CA GLU A 210 -12.30 32.18 -11.73
C GLU A 210 -12.59 32.21 -13.25
N ALA A 211 -12.22 31.15 -13.97
CA ALA A 211 -12.48 31.01 -15.39
C ALA A 211 -13.98 31.05 -15.70
N ASN A 212 -14.81 30.36 -14.91
CA ASN A 212 -16.27 30.39 -15.05
C ASN A 212 -16.85 31.79 -14.82
N ARG A 213 -16.31 32.56 -13.86
CA ARG A 213 -16.76 33.94 -13.58
C ARG A 213 -16.44 34.90 -14.73
N LEU A 214 -15.29 34.71 -15.39
CA LEU A 214 -14.83 35.60 -16.46
C LEU A 214 -15.38 35.23 -17.84
N ARG A 215 -15.82 33.98 -18.04
CA ARG A 215 -16.53 33.56 -19.26
C ARG A 215 -17.98 34.07 -19.23
N LYS A 216 -18.34 35.00 -20.12
CA LYS A 216 -19.75 35.39 -20.32
C LYS A 216 -20.50 34.20 -20.97
N PRO A 217 -21.60 33.69 -20.37
CA PRO A 217 -22.37 32.60 -20.96
C PRO A 217 -23.00 33.09 -22.28
N LYS A 218 -22.59 32.52 -23.41
CA LYS A 218 -23.13 32.88 -24.74
C LYS A 218 -24.00 31.79 -25.37
N SER A 219 -23.98 30.55 -24.89
CA SER A 219 -24.78 29.45 -25.46
C SER A 219 -24.94 28.26 -24.49
N LYS A 220 -25.82 27.31 -24.86
CA LYS A 220 -26.05 26.02 -24.17
C LYS A 220 -24.84 25.05 -24.19
N GLU A 221 -23.80 25.32 -24.98
CA GLU A 221 -22.59 24.48 -25.10
C GLU A 221 -21.53 24.77 -24.02
N GLN A 222 -21.82 25.68 -23.09
CA GLN A 222 -20.91 26.07 -22.02
C GLN A 222 -21.37 25.47 -20.68
N ASP A 223 -21.28 24.14 -20.56
CA ASP A 223 -21.35 23.53 -19.23
C ASP A 223 -20.27 24.17 -18.33
N PRO A 224 -20.60 24.47 -17.05
CA PRO A 224 -19.64 25.05 -16.12
C PRO A 224 -18.42 24.14 -16.03
N LEU A 225 -17.23 24.74 -16.04
CA LEU A 225 -16.00 23.98 -15.81
C LEU A 225 -16.05 23.39 -14.41
N ARG A 226 -16.25 22.07 -14.32
CA ARG A 226 -16.44 21.34 -13.06
C ARG A 226 -15.11 20.86 -12.49
N THR A 227 -15.20 20.11 -11.40
CA THR A 227 -14.08 19.47 -10.71
C THR A 227 -13.26 18.55 -11.63
N PHE A 228 -11.99 18.37 -11.27
CA PHE A 228 -11.07 17.50 -11.99
C PHE A 228 -11.57 16.05 -12.08
N ASP A 229 -11.55 15.49 -13.29
CA ASP A 229 -11.78 14.09 -13.62
C ASP A 229 -10.64 13.57 -14.51
N LEU A 230 -9.99 12.48 -14.06
CA LEU A 230 -8.79 11.93 -14.70
C LEU A 230 -9.02 11.55 -16.17
N PHE A 231 -10.20 11.04 -16.52
CA PHE A 231 -10.45 10.48 -17.85
C PHE A 231 -11.43 11.31 -18.68
N HIS A 232 -11.72 12.54 -18.25
CA HIS A 232 -12.66 13.43 -18.93
C HIS A 232 -12.26 14.90 -18.77
N ILE A 233 -11.69 15.49 -19.82
CA ILE A 233 -11.45 16.94 -19.85
C ILE A 233 -12.70 17.68 -20.36
N PRO A 234 -13.16 18.75 -19.66
CA PRO A 234 -14.24 19.58 -20.16
C PRO A 234 -13.86 20.26 -21.48
N VAL A 235 -14.72 20.16 -22.50
CA VAL A 235 -14.53 20.83 -23.81
C VAL A 235 -14.36 22.35 -23.66
N GLY A 236 -14.98 22.94 -22.63
CA GLY A 236 -14.80 24.36 -22.30
C GLY A 236 -13.35 24.77 -22.01
N LEU A 237 -12.49 23.85 -21.56
CA LEU A 237 -11.05 24.10 -21.37
C LEU A 237 -10.25 24.08 -22.68
N LEU A 238 -10.85 23.60 -23.77
CA LEU A 238 -10.21 23.56 -25.09
C LEU A 238 -10.39 24.89 -25.86
N SER A 239 -11.36 25.72 -25.45
CA SER A 239 -11.56 27.05 -26.04
C SER A 239 -10.65 28.06 -25.35
N SER A 240 -9.38 28.16 -25.75
CA SER A 240 -8.62 29.39 -25.47
C SER A 240 -9.35 30.55 -26.15
N ALA A 241 -9.65 31.62 -25.42
CA ALA A 241 -10.02 32.86 -26.08
C ALA A 241 -8.88 33.19 -27.05
N SER A 242 -9.19 33.33 -28.33
CA SER A 242 -8.28 33.90 -29.31
C SER A 242 -7.94 35.31 -28.83
N GLY A 243 -6.89 35.44 -28.03
CA GLY A 243 -6.25 36.72 -27.79
C GLY A 243 -5.92 37.28 -29.16
N ASN A 244 -6.45 38.46 -29.47
CA ASN A 244 -6.17 39.14 -30.72
C ASN A 244 -4.63 39.16 -30.91
N PRO A 245 -4.07 38.55 -31.97
CA PRO A 245 -2.62 38.43 -32.14
C PRO A 245 -1.90 39.78 -32.23
N ASN A 246 -2.65 40.89 -32.38
CA ASN A 246 -2.16 42.26 -32.38
C ASN A 246 -2.25 42.99 -31.02
N SER A 247 -2.60 42.32 -29.91
CA SER A 247 -2.59 42.95 -28.58
C SER A 247 -1.21 42.84 -27.93
N PRO A 248 -0.52 43.96 -27.62
CA PRO A 248 0.85 43.95 -27.09
C PRO A 248 0.96 43.45 -25.63
N ASN A 249 -0.16 43.20 -24.96
CA ASN A 249 -0.20 42.60 -23.64
C ASN A 249 -0.69 41.16 -23.73
N LYS A 250 0.16 40.18 -23.38
CA LYS A 250 -0.31 38.82 -23.03
C LYS A 250 -1.18 38.93 -21.78
N SER A 251 -2.47 39.25 -21.95
CA SER A 251 -3.38 39.34 -20.82
C SER A 251 -3.51 37.95 -20.18
N TYR A 252 -3.47 37.91 -18.85
CA TYR A 252 -3.78 36.71 -18.08
C TYR A 252 -5.09 36.06 -18.57
N ASP A 253 -5.04 34.76 -18.92
CA ASP A 253 -6.20 33.97 -19.32
C ASP A 253 -6.36 32.76 -18.38
N PRO A 254 -7.33 32.81 -17.43
CA PRO A 254 -7.55 31.73 -16.48
C PRO A 254 -7.94 30.40 -17.14
N VAL A 255 -8.50 30.38 -18.35
CA VAL A 255 -8.81 29.13 -19.06
C VAL A 255 -7.52 28.42 -19.47
N SER A 256 -6.57 29.16 -20.04
CA SER A 256 -5.25 28.64 -20.39
C SER A 256 -4.46 28.17 -19.16
N VAL A 257 -4.60 28.86 -18.02
CA VAL A 257 -3.98 28.44 -16.74
C VAL A 257 -4.63 27.15 -16.23
N ALA A 258 -5.97 27.07 -16.21
CA ALA A 258 -6.71 25.88 -15.82
C ALA A 258 -6.36 24.67 -16.70
N GLN A 259 -6.24 24.87 -18.02
CA GLN A 259 -5.87 23.81 -18.95
C GLN A 259 -4.48 23.23 -18.64
N LYS A 260 -3.47 24.09 -18.41
CA LYS A 260 -2.12 23.65 -18.04
C LYS A 260 -2.11 22.90 -16.71
N ALA A 261 -2.80 23.44 -15.70
CA ALA A 261 -2.95 22.78 -14.40
C ALA A 261 -3.67 21.43 -14.51
N TRP A 262 -4.66 21.31 -15.40
CA TRP A 262 -5.35 20.05 -15.69
C TRP A 262 -4.39 19.01 -16.26
N PHE A 263 -3.59 19.38 -17.28
CA PHE A 263 -2.62 18.48 -17.91
C PHE A 263 -1.55 18.00 -16.93
N GLU A 264 -1.03 18.90 -16.09
CA GLU A 264 -0.08 18.54 -15.04
C GLU A 264 -0.68 17.55 -14.02
N LEU A 265 -1.94 17.78 -13.65
CA LEU A 265 -2.67 16.93 -12.73
C LEU A 265 -2.99 15.55 -13.34
N GLU A 266 -3.39 15.47 -14.62
CA GLU A 266 -3.62 14.22 -15.35
C GLU A 266 -2.35 13.36 -15.38
N ILE A 267 -1.20 13.93 -15.76
CA ILE A 267 0.09 13.21 -15.75
C ILE A 267 0.43 12.72 -14.35
N ARG A 268 0.24 13.56 -13.33
CA ARG A 268 0.51 13.19 -11.93
C ARG A 268 -0.39 12.03 -11.50
N TYR A 269 -1.70 12.12 -11.74
CA TYR A 269 -2.68 11.12 -11.31
C TYR A 269 -2.44 9.75 -11.92
N HIS A 270 -2.11 9.63 -13.22
CA HIS A 270 -1.84 8.32 -13.83
C HIS A 270 -0.76 7.55 -13.06
N GLY A 271 0.35 8.21 -12.70
CA GLY A 271 1.42 7.61 -11.90
C GLY A 271 0.98 7.24 -10.48
N LEU A 272 0.17 8.06 -9.82
CA LEU A 272 -0.33 7.77 -8.48
C LEU A 272 -1.28 6.56 -8.46
N CYS A 273 -2.24 6.58 -9.39
CA CYS A 273 -3.31 5.59 -9.53
C CYS A 273 -2.74 4.21 -9.80
N VAL A 274 -1.80 4.10 -10.74
CA VAL A 274 -1.18 2.82 -11.10
C VAL A 274 -0.33 2.24 -9.97
N GLN A 275 0.33 3.09 -9.16
CA GLN A 275 1.13 2.65 -8.01
C GLN A 275 0.26 1.98 -6.94
N VAL A 276 -0.86 2.60 -6.56
CA VAL A 276 -1.80 1.98 -5.59
C VAL A 276 -2.55 0.80 -6.19
N LEU A 277 -2.87 0.85 -7.48
CA LEU A 277 -3.52 -0.26 -8.17
C LEU A 277 -2.63 -1.50 -8.21
N SER A 278 -1.31 -1.33 -8.39
CA SER A 278 -0.34 -2.42 -8.38
C SER A 278 -0.27 -3.14 -7.03
N ALA A 279 -0.34 -2.38 -5.92
CA ALA A 279 -0.38 -2.91 -4.57
C ALA A 279 -1.67 -3.69 -4.29
N THR A 280 -2.82 -3.11 -4.67
CA THR A 280 -4.13 -3.77 -4.55
C THR A 280 -4.19 -5.04 -5.40
N ALA A 281 -3.66 -5.01 -6.63
CA ALA A 281 -3.59 -6.16 -7.52
C ALA A 281 -2.68 -7.27 -6.98
N ALA A 282 -1.58 -6.91 -6.32
CA ALA A 282 -0.72 -7.87 -5.62
C ALA A 282 -1.48 -8.58 -4.50
N GLN A 283 -2.19 -7.81 -3.67
CA GLN A 283 -2.98 -8.35 -2.56
C GLN A 283 -4.09 -9.29 -3.06
N ILE A 284 -4.83 -8.89 -4.10
CA ILE A 284 -5.83 -9.74 -4.75
C ILE A 284 -5.20 -11.04 -5.26
N ALA A 285 -4.09 -10.96 -6.00
CA ALA A 285 -3.44 -12.13 -6.56
C ALA A 285 -2.99 -13.13 -5.48
N ALA A 286 -2.41 -12.63 -4.38
CA ALA A 286 -2.00 -13.50 -3.29
C ALA A 286 -3.18 -14.12 -2.54
N MET A 287 -4.26 -13.37 -2.29
CA MET A 287 -5.47 -13.91 -1.67
C MET A 287 -6.12 -15.00 -2.53
N LEU A 288 -6.16 -14.83 -3.86
CA LEU A 288 -6.66 -15.84 -4.79
C LEU A 288 -5.80 -17.09 -4.74
N GLU A 289 -4.49 -16.91 -4.82
CA GLU A 289 -3.56 -18.02 -4.87
C GLU A 289 -3.54 -18.82 -3.57
N LEU A 290 -3.57 -18.15 -2.41
CA LEU A 290 -3.66 -18.82 -1.11
C LEU A 290 -4.97 -19.61 -0.97
N ALA A 291 -6.09 -19.05 -1.44
CA ALA A 291 -7.36 -19.78 -1.48
C ALA A 291 -7.27 -21.01 -2.39
N ALA A 292 -6.73 -20.85 -3.61
CA ALA A 292 -6.57 -21.94 -4.57
C ALA A 292 -5.61 -23.04 -4.07
N LYS A 293 -4.62 -22.69 -3.25
CA LYS A 293 -3.70 -23.64 -2.61
C LYS A 293 -4.28 -24.31 -1.35
N GLY A 294 -5.57 -24.10 -1.07
CA GLY A 294 -6.27 -24.79 0.02
C GLY A 294 -6.29 -24.03 1.35
N SER A 295 -6.00 -22.72 1.38
CA SER A 295 -6.18 -21.93 2.60
C SER A 295 -7.66 -21.71 2.90
N VAL A 296 -8.15 -22.34 3.96
CA VAL A 296 -9.56 -22.23 4.39
C VAL A 296 -9.90 -20.78 4.75
N HIS A 297 -8.99 -20.07 5.40
CA HIS A 297 -9.15 -18.65 5.74
C HIS A 297 -9.41 -17.80 4.49
N HIS A 298 -8.51 -17.86 3.50
CA HIS A 298 -8.60 -16.99 2.32
C HIS A 298 -9.81 -17.32 1.43
N ALA A 299 -10.16 -18.60 1.31
CA ALA A 299 -11.38 -19.02 0.62
C ALA A 299 -12.63 -18.39 1.25
N MET A 300 -12.73 -18.39 2.58
CA MET A 300 -13.84 -17.74 3.29
C MET A 300 -13.78 -16.21 3.24
N VAL A 301 -12.59 -15.60 3.25
CA VAL A 301 -12.46 -14.14 3.06
C VAL A 301 -12.99 -13.73 1.68
N TRP A 302 -12.80 -14.53 0.63
CA TRP A 302 -13.39 -14.25 -0.69
C TRP A 302 -14.92 -14.18 -0.66
N GLU A 303 -15.58 -15.02 0.15
CA GLU A 303 -17.03 -14.94 0.36
C GLU A 303 -17.46 -13.60 0.98
N VAL A 304 -16.63 -13.04 1.87
CA VAL A 304 -16.84 -11.70 2.44
C VAL A 304 -16.65 -10.62 1.36
N VAL A 305 -15.57 -10.70 0.60
CA VAL A 305 -15.26 -9.73 -0.48
C VAL A 305 -16.40 -9.69 -1.50
N MET A 306 -16.96 -10.84 -1.89
CA MET A 306 -18.08 -10.89 -2.84
C MET A 306 -19.39 -10.29 -2.29
N ARG A 307 -19.54 -10.18 -0.96
CA ARG A 307 -20.73 -9.62 -0.31
C ARG A 307 -20.56 -8.18 0.14
N ASN A 308 -19.34 -7.75 0.45
CA ASN A 308 -19.09 -6.45 1.07
C ASN A 308 -17.98 -5.62 0.41
N ASN A 309 -17.47 -6.04 -0.75
CA ASN A 309 -16.30 -5.45 -1.42
C ASN A 309 -14.99 -5.70 -0.66
N LEU A 310 -13.86 -5.53 -1.36
CA LEU A 310 -12.54 -5.68 -0.77
C LEU A 310 -12.21 -4.44 0.07
N LEU A 311 -11.90 -4.63 1.35
CA LEU A 311 -11.27 -3.60 2.17
C LEU A 311 -9.76 -3.63 1.94
N MET A 312 -9.16 -2.50 1.61
CA MET A 312 -7.72 -2.33 1.53
C MET A 312 -7.27 -1.27 2.52
N ASP A 313 -6.48 -1.65 3.50
CA ASP A 313 -5.97 -0.76 4.53
C ASP A 313 -4.53 -0.35 4.23
N PHE A 314 -4.36 0.93 3.89
CA PHE A 314 -3.08 1.58 3.69
C PHE A 314 -2.67 2.32 4.97
N GLU A 315 -1.54 1.91 5.55
CA GLU A 315 -0.90 2.60 6.66
C GLU A 315 0.22 3.50 6.14
N SER A 316 0.23 4.77 6.55
CA SER A 316 1.28 5.73 6.20
C SER A 316 2.08 6.20 7.41
N LEU A 317 3.40 6.17 7.26
CA LEU A 317 4.38 6.66 8.25
C LEU A 317 5.01 8.00 7.84
N LEU A 318 4.45 8.67 6.83
CA LEU A 318 4.91 9.97 6.32
C LEU A 318 4.71 11.07 7.36
N SER A 319 5.66 11.99 7.46
CA SER A 319 5.43 13.24 8.18
C SER A 319 4.60 14.21 7.36
N THR A 320 3.91 15.13 8.03
CA THR A 320 3.12 16.18 7.37
C THR A 320 3.97 17.35 6.84
N GLN A 321 5.30 17.24 6.87
CA GLN A 321 6.23 18.33 6.58
C GLN A 321 6.98 18.16 5.26
N GLY A 322 7.29 19.29 4.63
CA GLY A 322 8.10 19.39 3.43
C GLY A 322 7.62 18.46 2.32
N ASN A 323 8.56 17.79 1.65
CA ASN A 323 8.24 16.85 0.58
C ASN A 323 7.34 15.68 1.04
N GLU A 324 7.43 15.23 2.30
CA GLU A 324 6.56 14.15 2.77
C GLU A 324 5.10 14.59 2.94
N GLY A 325 4.85 15.88 3.25
CA GLY A 325 3.50 16.45 3.24
C GLY A 325 2.87 16.39 1.85
N GLY A 326 3.61 16.80 0.81
CA GLY A 326 3.15 16.66 -0.58
C GLY A 326 2.97 15.21 -1.03
N MET A 327 3.81 14.28 -0.56
CA MET A 327 3.61 12.85 -0.80
C MET A 327 2.34 12.32 -0.13
N LEU A 328 2.00 12.82 1.06
CA LEU A 328 0.80 12.40 1.78
C LEU A 328 -0.46 12.90 1.05
N GLU A 329 -0.44 14.11 0.50
CA GLU A 329 -1.48 14.66 -0.38
C GLU A 329 -1.66 13.83 -1.66
N ASP A 330 -0.56 13.43 -2.32
CA ASP A 330 -0.57 12.50 -3.44
C ASP A 330 -1.21 11.15 -3.05
N PHE A 331 -0.80 10.59 -1.91
CA PHE A 331 -1.26 9.28 -1.48
C PHE A 331 -2.74 9.28 -1.08
N ARG A 332 -3.22 10.35 -0.43
CA ARG A 332 -4.64 10.57 -0.08
C ARG A 332 -5.53 10.43 -1.31
N VAL A 333 -5.22 11.17 -2.38
CA VAL A 333 -6.06 11.15 -3.60
C VAL A 333 -5.96 9.80 -4.32
N ALA A 334 -4.80 9.16 -4.31
CA ALA A 334 -4.60 7.86 -4.94
C ALA A 334 -5.45 6.76 -4.26
N CYS A 335 -5.43 6.72 -2.93
CA CYS A 335 -6.27 5.77 -2.17
C CYS A 335 -7.75 6.01 -2.43
N LYS A 336 -8.22 7.26 -2.41
CA LYS A 336 -9.62 7.58 -2.71
C LYS A 336 -10.02 7.18 -4.13
N TRP A 337 -9.13 7.36 -5.11
CA TRP A 337 -9.37 6.99 -6.50
C TRP A 337 -9.60 5.48 -6.70
N LEU A 338 -9.05 4.60 -5.85
CA LEU A 338 -9.27 3.15 -5.96
C LEU A 338 -10.76 2.76 -5.92
N GLU A 339 -11.63 3.58 -5.30
CA GLU A 339 -13.06 3.33 -5.33
C GLU A 339 -13.62 3.40 -6.75
N SER A 340 -13.01 4.16 -7.66
CA SER A 340 -13.42 4.27 -9.06
C SER A 340 -13.01 3.06 -9.92
N VAL A 341 -12.48 2.01 -9.29
CA VAL A 341 -12.04 0.77 -9.94
C VAL A 341 -12.98 -0.38 -9.57
N VAL A 342 -13.39 -1.13 -10.59
CA VAL A 342 -14.15 -2.37 -10.48
C VAL A 342 -13.26 -3.53 -10.89
N PHE A 343 -13.30 -4.62 -10.14
CA PHE A 343 -12.58 -5.85 -10.44
C PHE A 343 -13.54 -6.94 -10.89
N THR A 344 -13.15 -7.63 -11.96
CA THR A 344 -13.84 -8.80 -12.52
C THR A 344 -12.84 -9.94 -12.73
N PHE A 345 -13.32 -11.17 -12.88
CA PHE A 345 -12.49 -12.35 -13.07
C PHE A 345 -12.69 -12.94 -14.45
N GLU A 346 -11.64 -13.58 -14.97
CA GLU A 346 -11.71 -14.39 -16.17
C GLU A 346 -10.83 -15.61 -15.96
N VAL A 347 -11.42 -16.80 -15.85
CA VAL A 347 -10.65 -18.04 -15.91
C VAL A 347 -10.22 -18.24 -17.36
N SER A 348 -8.92 -18.35 -17.59
CA SER A 348 -8.38 -18.35 -18.96
C SER A 348 -7.35 -19.46 -19.16
N PRO A 349 -7.52 -20.33 -20.18
CA PRO A 349 -6.53 -21.35 -20.51
C PRO A 349 -5.24 -20.75 -21.09
N SER A 350 -5.27 -19.50 -21.57
CA SER A 350 -4.08 -18.80 -22.07
C SER A 350 -3.13 -18.34 -20.96
N VAL A 351 -3.50 -18.54 -19.69
CA VAL A 351 -2.74 -18.13 -18.52
C VAL A 351 -2.22 -19.39 -17.83
N THR A 352 -0.93 -19.69 -17.99
CA THR A 352 -0.37 -20.98 -17.62
C THR A 352 0.22 -21.03 -16.22
N GLU A 353 0.79 -19.93 -15.71
CA GLU A 353 1.57 -19.97 -14.45
C GLU A 353 1.21 -18.90 -13.41
N ALA A 354 0.66 -17.75 -13.80
CA ALA A 354 0.30 -16.71 -12.84
C ALA A 354 -0.77 -15.76 -13.35
N VAL A 355 -1.46 -15.12 -12.41
CA VAL A 355 -2.48 -14.11 -12.67
C VAL A 355 -1.96 -13.02 -13.60
N SER A 356 -2.75 -12.66 -14.62
CA SER A 356 -2.50 -11.53 -15.51
C SER A 356 -3.66 -10.54 -15.47
N TYR A 357 -3.48 -9.36 -16.06
CA TYR A 357 -4.43 -8.25 -15.95
C TYR A 357 -4.79 -7.68 -17.32
N ARG A 358 -6.07 -7.36 -17.50
CA ARG A 358 -6.56 -6.51 -18.60
C ARG A 358 -7.29 -5.32 -17.99
N VAL A 359 -7.06 -4.12 -18.53
CA VAL A 359 -7.72 -2.90 -18.07
C VAL A 359 -8.59 -2.35 -19.19
N GLY A 360 -9.78 -1.86 -18.86
CA GLY A 360 -10.71 -1.25 -19.81
C GLY A 360 -11.68 -0.31 -19.11
N ARG A 361 -12.63 0.27 -19.87
CA ARG A 361 -13.76 1.00 -19.28
C ARG A 361 -14.98 0.09 -19.10
N GLY A 362 -15.62 0.18 -17.94
CA GLY A 362 -16.92 -0.43 -17.68
C GLY A 362 -18.09 0.43 -18.16
N THR A 363 -19.31 -0.11 -18.05
CA THR A 363 -20.56 0.53 -18.50
C THR A 363 -20.88 1.85 -17.80
N ASN A 364 -20.37 2.08 -16.59
CA ASN A 364 -20.59 3.30 -15.79
C ASN A 364 -19.40 4.28 -15.85
N ALA A 365 -18.57 4.21 -16.90
CA ALA A 365 -17.31 4.96 -17.03
C ALA A 365 -16.25 4.69 -15.95
N LEU A 366 -16.49 3.74 -15.02
CA LEU A 366 -15.51 3.24 -14.06
C LEU A 366 -14.41 2.45 -14.77
N LEU A 367 -13.21 2.43 -14.18
CA LEU A 367 -12.12 1.59 -14.67
C LEU A 367 -12.43 0.14 -14.30
N ASN A 368 -12.47 -0.76 -15.29
CA ASN A 368 -12.63 -2.19 -15.07
C ASN A 368 -11.27 -2.89 -15.20
N VAL A 369 -10.88 -3.61 -14.16
CA VAL A 369 -9.69 -4.45 -14.13
C VAL A 369 -10.13 -5.91 -14.13
N VAL A 370 -9.87 -6.60 -15.23
CA VAL A 370 -10.11 -8.04 -15.37
C VAL A 370 -8.88 -8.78 -14.85
N VAL A 371 -9.06 -9.51 -13.76
CA VAL A 371 -8.06 -10.41 -13.16
C VAL A 371 -8.18 -11.77 -13.85
N ARG A 372 -7.22 -12.06 -14.73
CA ARG A 372 -7.23 -13.30 -15.52
C ARG A 372 -6.47 -14.38 -14.76
N VAL A 373 -7.18 -15.45 -14.39
CA VAL A 373 -6.66 -16.53 -13.54
C VAL A 373 -6.44 -17.82 -14.34
N PRO A 374 -5.40 -18.61 -14.04
CA PRO A 374 -5.24 -19.95 -14.60
C PRO A 374 -6.43 -20.87 -14.29
N VAL A 375 -6.68 -21.86 -15.16
CA VAL A 375 -7.74 -22.87 -14.96
C VAL A 375 -7.56 -23.62 -13.63
N THR A 376 -6.32 -23.97 -13.29
CA THR A 376 -5.96 -24.66 -12.03
C THR A 376 -6.39 -23.88 -10.79
N PHE A 377 -6.39 -22.55 -10.83
CA PHE A 377 -6.86 -21.72 -9.72
C PHE A 377 -8.38 -21.66 -9.71
N GLY A 378 -9.00 -21.53 -10.91
CA GLY A 378 -10.44 -21.41 -11.08
C GLY A 378 -11.26 -22.54 -10.43
N GLU A 379 -10.76 -23.78 -10.47
CA GLU A 379 -11.42 -24.96 -9.89
C GLU A 379 -11.65 -24.87 -8.38
N HIS A 380 -10.82 -24.12 -7.67
CA HIS A 380 -10.82 -24.02 -6.21
C HIS A 380 -11.45 -22.72 -5.70
N LEU A 381 -11.82 -21.81 -6.60
CA LEU A 381 -12.43 -20.54 -6.24
C LEU A 381 -13.95 -20.67 -6.06
N PRO A 382 -14.57 -19.81 -5.23
CA PRO A 382 -16.02 -19.67 -5.19
C PRO A 382 -16.64 -19.56 -6.60
N SER A 383 -17.79 -20.21 -6.81
CA SER A 383 -18.43 -20.28 -8.13
C SER A 383 -18.72 -18.90 -8.75
N ASP A 384 -19.08 -17.92 -7.92
CA ASP A 384 -19.29 -16.52 -8.34
C ASP A 384 -18.02 -15.88 -8.94
N LEU A 385 -16.85 -16.24 -8.41
CA LEU A 385 -15.54 -15.78 -8.91
C LEU A 385 -15.14 -16.55 -10.17
N ALA A 386 -15.25 -17.88 -10.13
CA ALA A 386 -14.85 -18.74 -11.26
C ALA A 386 -15.69 -18.48 -12.52
N THR A 387 -16.97 -18.13 -12.36
CA THR A 387 -17.90 -17.90 -13.49
C THR A 387 -17.94 -16.45 -13.99
N ALA A 388 -17.13 -15.54 -13.42
CA ALA A 388 -17.10 -14.12 -13.75
C ALA A 388 -18.45 -13.39 -13.58
N LYS A 389 -19.42 -13.97 -12.88
CA LYS A 389 -20.79 -13.44 -12.76
C LYS A 389 -20.87 -12.21 -11.86
N LYS A 390 -19.94 -12.05 -10.93
CA LYS A 390 -19.91 -10.92 -9.98
C LYS A 390 -18.62 -10.13 -10.13
N SER A 391 -18.78 -8.82 -10.02
CA SER A 391 -17.70 -7.86 -9.85
C SER A 391 -17.67 -7.35 -8.42
N PHE A 392 -16.51 -6.87 -7.95
CA PHE A 392 -16.41 -6.15 -6.70
C PHE A 392 -15.64 -4.85 -6.85
N ARG A 393 -15.80 -3.94 -5.89
CA ARG A 393 -15.01 -2.71 -5.78
C ARG A 393 -14.01 -2.80 -4.63
N VAL A 394 -13.15 -1.81 -4.52
CA VAL A 394 -12.20 -1.70 -3.41
C VAL A 394 -12.55 -0.47 -2.58
N LEU A 395 -12.75 -0.67 -1.29
CA LEU A 395 -12.76 0.41 -0.30
C LEU A 395 -11.35 0.55 0.26
N ALA A 396 -10.65 1.63 -0.09
CA ALA A 396 -9.31 1.89 0.42
C ALA A 396 -9.32 2.89 1.57
N VAL A 397 -8.93 2.48 2.77
CA VAL A 397 -8.76 3.37 3.93
C VAL A 397 -7.29 3.74 4.08
N LEU A 398 -7.01 4.98 4.51
CA LEU A 398 -5.65 5.48 4.72
C LEU A 398 -5.54 6.04 6.13
N PHE A 399 -4.86 5.31 7.02
CA PHE A 399 -4.49 5.83 8.33
C PHE A 399 -3.03 6.25 8.34
N THR A 400 -2.74 7.46 8.83
CA THR A 400 -1.41 8.06 8.77
C THR A 400 -0.97 8.60 10.13
N GLN A 401 0.28 8.33 10.48
CA GLN A 401 0.96 8.92 11.61
C GLN A 401 2.45 9.09 11.27
N GLY A 402 2.91 10.33 11.18
CA GLY A 402 4.34 10.61 11.06
C GLY A 402 5.10 10.09 12.29
N VAL A 403 6.15 9.31 12.07
CA VAL A 403 6.99 8.77 13.18
C VAL A 403 8.37 9.39 13.25
N ASN A 404 8.79 10.16 12.25
CA ASN A 404 10.14 10.71 12.11
C ASN A 404 10.37 12.01 12.93
N GLU A 405 11.58 12.56 12.83
CA GLU A 405 12.02 13.81 13.45
C GLU A 405 11.25 15.05 12.97
N MET A 406 10.94 15.12 11.67
CA MET A 406 10.19 16.24 11.10
C MET A 406 8.77 16.30 11.67
N GLN A 407 8.19 15.15 12.00
CA GLN A 407 6.93 15.10 12.71
C GLN A 407 7.07 15.59 14.16
N SER A 408 8.15 15.23 14.86
CA SER A 408 8.42 15.77 16.20
C SER A 408 8.53 17.30 16.16
N LEU A 409 9.21 17.84 15.15
CA LEU A 409 9.33 19.29 14.94
C LEU A 409 7.97 19.93 14.65
N ALA A 410 7.18 19.34 13.73
CA ALA A 410 5.83 19.82 13.41
C ALA A 410 4.94 19.96 14.64
N HIS A 411 5.01 18.95 15.52
CA HIS A 411 4.28 18.93 16.77
C HIS A 411 4.79 19.99 17.76
N ALA A 412 6.11 20.11 17.94
CA ALA A 412 6.69 21.13 18.80
C ALA A 412 6.38 22.56 18.34
N MET A 413 6.24 22.78 17.02
CA MET A 413 5.92 24.08 16.44
C MET A 413 4.42 24.35 16.27
N HIS A 414 3.54 23.48 16.77
CA HIS A 414 2.09 23.59 16.59
C HIS A 414 1.66 23.85 15.13
N SER A 415 2.36 23.23 14.17
CA SER A 415 2.18 23.56 12.76
C SER A 415 0.78 23.19 12.25
N ALA A 416 0.11 24.12 11.57
CA ALA A 416 -1.18 23.87 10.92
C ALA A 416 -1.15 22.70 9.91
N SER A 417 0.03 22.41 9.34
CA SER A 417 0.22 21.27 8.45
C SER A 417 -0.05 19.91 9.09
N THR A 418 -0.14 19.78 10.43
CA THR A 418 -0.56 18.51 11.05
C THR A 418 -2.04 18.19 10.81
N ALA A 419 -2.86 19.18 10.46
CA ALA A 419 -4.31 19.01 10.24
C ALA A 419 -4.64 17.98 9.14
N ILE A 420 -3.84 17.92 8.07
CA ILE A 420 -4.07 16.96 6.98
C ILE A 420 -4.01 15.50 7.47
N GLN A 421 -3.18 15.20 8.48
CA GLN A 421 -3.13 13.85 9.06
C GLN A 421 -4.48 13.50 9.70
N ASP A 422 -5.05 14.44 10.44
CA ASP A 422 -6.29 14.25 11.20
C ASP A 422 -7.48 14.17 10.24
N GLU A 423 -7.52 15.01 9.21
CA GLU A 423 -8.51 14.94 8.12
C GLU A 423 -8.48 13.59 7.41
N ILE A 424 -7.30 13.09 7.03
CA ILE A 424 -7.15 11.80 6.35
C ILE A 424 -7.62 10.65 7.26
N ASN A 425 -7.24 10.68 8.53
CA ASN A 425 -7.64 9.66 9.51
C ASN A 425 -9.15 9.69 9.75
N HIS A 426 -9.76 10.87 9.86
CA HIS A 426 -11.20 11.02 10.06
C HIS A 426 -12.00 10.59 8.83
N GLU A 427 -11.58 10.99 7.62
CA GLU A 427 -12.20 10.56 6.36
C GLU A 427 -12.17 9.03 6.22
N SER A 428 -11.04 8.41 6.57
CA SER A 428 -10.88 6.95 6.55
C SER A 428 -11.69 6.24 7.64
N PHE A 429 -11.80 6.83 8.83
CA PHE A 429 -12.62 6.33 9.93
C PHE A 429 -14.10 6.27 9.54
N GLU A 430 -14.67 7.33 8.97
CA GLU A 430 -16.08 7.33 8.53
C GLU A 430 -16.36 6.25 7.49
N ARG A 431 -15.50 6.16 6.47
CA ARG A 431 -15.60 5.16 5.40
C ARG A 431 -15.50 3.74 5.95
N LEU A 432 -14.57 3.48 6.87
CA LEU A 432 -14.42 2.20 7.54
C LEU A 432 -15.65 1.85 8.39
N GLY A 433 -16.28 2.85 9.03
CA GLY A 433 -17.50 2.67 9.80
C GLY A 433 -18.66 2.17 8.92
N HIS A 434 -18.85 2.76 7.75
CA HIS A 434 -19.84 2.29 6.78
C HIS A 434 -19.57 0.85 6.32
N TYR A 435 -18.30 0.50 6.09
CA TYR A 435 -17.91 -0.88 5.74
C TYR A 435 -18.25 -1.85 6.87
N PHE A 436 -17.91 -1.49 8.11
CA PHE A 436 -18.13 -2.32 9.28
C PHE A 436 -19.61 -2.56 9.56
N VAL A 437 -20.46 -1.53 9.42
CA VAL A 437 -21.93 -1.66 9.52
C VAL A 437 -22.47 -2.71 8.54
N ARG A 438 -21.95 -2.76 7.31
CA ARG A 438 -22.35 -3.76 6.31
C ARG A 438 -21.77 -5.14 6.63
N PHE A 439 -20.52 -5.20 7.07
CA PHE A 439 -19.84 -6.44 7.48
C PHE A 439 -20.62 -7.18 8.57
N LYS A 440 -21.15 -6.46 9.56
CA LYS A 440 -21.95 -7.03 10.67
C LYS A 440 -23.24 -7.74 10.20
N LYS A 441 -23.72 -7.44 8.99
CA LYS A 441 -24.93 -8.08 8.42
C LYS A 441 -24.63 -9.45 7.79
N ILE A 442 -23.36 -9.82 7.63
CA ILE A 442 -22.96 -11.10 7.04
C ILE A 442 -23.21 -12.23 8.04
N LYS A 443 -23.96 -13.25 7.63
CA LYS A 443 -24.21 -14.45 8.42
C LYS A 443 -23.07 -15.46 8.25
N PHE A 444 -21.97 -15.28 8.99
CA PHE A 444 -20.75 -16.09 8.87
C PHE A 444 -20.98 -17.61 9.02
N ALA A 445 -21.91 -18.01 9.90
CA ALA A 445 -22.26 -19.42 10.11
C ALA A 445 -22.86 -20.10 8.86
N HIS A 446 -23.37 -19.33 7.89
CA HIS A 446 -23.96 -19.83 6.65
C HIS A 446 -23.04 -19.67 5.44
N LEU A 447 -21.82 -19.16 5.63
CA LEU A 447 -20.88 -19.04 4.51
C LEU A 447 -20.36 -20.44 4.12
N PRO A 448 -20.20 -20.71 2.81
CA PRO A 448 -19.55 -21.92 2.35
C PRO A 448 -18.16 -22.06 2.97
N ARG A 449 -17.86 -23.25 3.50
CA ARG A 449 -16.56 -23.58 4.05
C ARG A 449 -15.99 -24.78 3.27
N PRO A 450 -14.74 -24.68 2.76
CA PRO A 450 -14.05 -25.84 2.20
C PRO A 450 -14.00 -27.00 3.21
N ARG A 451 -14.25 -28.23 2.75
CA ARG A 451 -14.19 -29.44 3.59
C ARG A 451 -12.76 -29.76 4.00
N ASP A 452 -11.85 -29.65 3.04
CA ASP A 452 -10.43 -29.92 3.19
C ASP A 452 -9.61 -28.66 2.96
N GLY A 453 -8.40 -28.62 3.53
CA GLY A 453 -7.49 -27.47 3.43
C GLY A 453 -6.70 -27.24 4.71
N TYR A 454 -5.80 -26.26 4.68
CA TYR A 454 -4.98 -25.87 5.82
C TYR A 454 -5.47 -24.58 6.48
N GLY A 455 -5.10 -24.44 7.74
CA GLY A 455 -5.36 -23.28 8.57
C GLY A 455 -6.81 -23.11 9.04
N SER A 456 -7.00 -22.13 9.91
CA SER A 456 -8.28 -21.91 10.58
C SER A 456 -9.29 -21.17 9.70
N PRO A 457 -10.59 -21.49 9.80
CA PRO A 457 -11.67 -20.74 9.16
C PRO A 457 -11.62 -19.24 9.49
N PHE A 458 -12.03 -18.40 8.53
CA PHE A 458 -12.28 -17.00 8.82
C PHE A 458 -13.58 -16.84 9.59
N GLN A 459 -13.49 -16.73 10.92
CA GLN A 459 -14.62 -16.55 11.82
C GLN A 459 -14.40 -15.33 12.72
N PRO A 460 -14.82 -14.14 12.29
CA PRO A 460 -14.63 -12.92 13.06
C PRO A 460 -15.54 -12.90 14.30
N ASN A 461 -14.97 -12.52 15.45
CA ASN A 461 -15.74 -12.24 16.66
C ASN A 461 -16.32 -10.82 16.60
N VAL A 462 -17.63 -10.71 16.31
CA VAL A 462 -18.30 -9.41 16.14
C VAL A 462 -18.29 -8.59 17.44
N SER A 463 -18.42 -9.21 18.61
CA SER A 463 -18.41 -8.49 19.90
C SER A 463 -17.03 -7.88 20.19
N GLU A 464 -15.96 -8.63 19.90
CA GLU A 464 -14.59 -8.11 20.01
C GLU A 464 -14.35 -6.97 19.01
N LEU A 465 -14.84 -7.10 17.78
CA LEU A 465 -14.76 -6.04 16.78
C LEU A 465 -15.49 -4.76 17.21
N GLU A 466 -16.67 -4.85 17.83
CA GLU A 466 -17.37 -3.67 18.37
C GLU A 466 -16.57 -2.99 19.50
N THR A 467 -15.90 -3.79 20.32
CA THR A 467 -15.02 -3.27 21.38
C THR A 467 -13.83 -2.53 20.78
N MET A 468 -13.16 -3.13 19.78
CA MET A 468 -12.07 -2.48 19.04
C MET A 468 -12.55 -1.20 18.33
N TRP A 469 -13.72 -1.24 17.71
CA TRP A 469 -14.31 -0.09 17.04
C TRP A 469 -14.55 1.07 18.01
N THR A 470 -15.04 0.78 19.22
CA THR A 470 -15.21 1.77 20.29
C THR A 470 -13.87 2.40 20.70
N GLN A 471 -12.81 1.60 20.82
CA GLN A 471 -11.47 2.08 21.14
C GLN A 471 -10.87 2.96 20.03
N ILE A 472 -11.09 2.59 18.76
CA ILE A 472 -10.69 3.41 17.60
C ILE A 472 -11.46 4.73 17.59
N THR A 473 -12.78 4.68 17.81
CA THR A 473 -13.63 5.87 17.90
C THR A 473 -13.14 6.84 18.97
N ALA A 474 -12.86 6.33 20.17
CA ALA A 474 -12.29 7.13 21.25
C ALA A 474 -10.91 7.70 20.91
N SER A 475 -10.07 6.93 20.22
CA SER A 475 -8.72 7.38 19.80
C SER A 475 -8.75 8.49 18.75
N ILE A 476 -9.74 8.46 17.84
CA ILE A 476 -9.97 9.51 16.83
C ILE A 476 -10.57 10.76 17.51
N ALA A 477 -11.58 10.60 18.36
CA ALA A 477 -12.26 11.70 19.04
C ALA A 477 -11.34 12.44 20.04
N HIS A 478 -10.47 11.71 20.73
CA HIS A 478 -9.55 12.25 21.74
C HIS A 478 -8.09 12.22 21.28
N GLN A 479 -7.86 12.37 19.98
CA GLN A 479 -6.51 12.32 19.44
C GLN A 479 -5.64 13.38 20.14
N PRO A 480 -4.52 12.99 20.77
CA PRO A 480 -3.72 13.94 21.52
C PRO A 480 -3.09 14.96 20.57
N MET A 481 -3.47 16.22 20.73
CA MET A 481 -2.90 17.33 19.96
C MET A 481 -1.37 17.29 20.08
N HIS A 482 -0.71 17.37 18.92
CA HIS A 482 0.74 17.46 18.81
C HIS A 482 1.52 16.30 19.47
N LYS A 483 0.98 15.08 19.50
CA LYS A 483 1.72 13.87 19.89
C LYS A 483 1.57 12.76 18.85
N LYS A 484 2.60 11.91 18.76
CA LYS A 484 2.58 10.73 17.88
C LYS A 484 1.66 9.66 18.45
N ASN A 485 0.51 9.43 17.81
CA ASN A 485 -0.41 8.35 18.18
C ASN A 485 -0.21 7.11 17.31
N VAL A 486 0.91 6.40 17.50
CA VAL A 486 1.16 5.14 16.78
C VAL A 486 0.22 4.00 17.18
N ARG A 487 -0.49 4.13 18.31
CA ARG A 487 -1.49 3.15 18.74
C ARG A 487 -2.69 3.14 17.80
N LEU A 488 -3.06 4.28 17.22
CA LEU A 488 -4.12 4.35 16.22
C LEU A 488 -3.81 3.42 15.04
N LEU A 489 -2.59 3.50 14.48
CA LEU A 489 -2.17 2.63 13.37
C LEU A 489 -2.21 1.14 13.77
N MET A 490 -1.78 0.82 14.99
CA MET A 490 -1.83 -0.56 15.51
C MET A 490 -3.26 -1.09 15.68
N ALA A 491 -4.19 -0.23 16.11
CA ALA A 491 -5.58 -0.60 16.31
C ALA A 491 -6.32 -0.75 14.97
N THR A 492 -6.14 0.19 14.04
CA THR A 492 -6.81 0.16 12.73
C THR A 492 -6.31 -0.97 11.85
N SER A 493 -5.00 -1.26 11.88
CA SER A 493 -4.42 -2.40 11.16
C SER A 493 -4.95 -3.74 11.63
N GLU A 494 -5.00 -3.95 12.94
CA GLU A 494 -5.57 -5.16 13.53
C GLU A 494 -7.06 -5.29 13.21
N PHE A 495 -7.81 -4.21 13.35
CA PHE A 495 -9.23 -4.19 13.04
C PHE A 495 -9.48 -4.55 11.58
N CYS A 496 -8.77 -3.93 10.64
CA CYS A 496 -8.91 -4.24 9.21
C CYS A 496 -8.55 -5.70 8.89
N ARG A 497 -7.52 -6.27 9.53
CA ARG A 497 -7.19 -7.70 9.37
C ARG A 497 -8.30 -8.62 9.85
N ARG A 498 -8.90 -8.31 11.01
CA ARG A 498 -10.03 -9.09 11.56
C ARG A 498 -11.30 -8.97 10.73
N LEU A 499 -11.40 -7.97 9.86
CA LEU A 499 -12.44 -7.86 8.83
C LEU A 499 -12.10 -8.60 7.52
N GLY A 500 -10.95 -9.26 7.44
CA GLY A 500 -10.46 -9.90 6.21
C GLY A 500 -9.92 -8.91 5.17
N GLY A 501 -9.56 -7.70 5.59
CA GLY A 501 -9.01 -6.66 4.73
C GLY A 501 -7.57 -6.92 4.30
N GLY A 502 -7.25 -6.49 3.07
CA GLY A 502 -5.88 -6.40 2.59
C GLY A 502 -5.07 -5.35 3.35
N ARG A 503 -3.76 -5.54 3.47
CA ARG A 503 -2.88 -4.68 4.28
C ARG A 503 -1.69 -4.17 3.49
N ALA A 504 -1.43 -2.86 3.59
CA ALA A 504 -0.25 -2.22 3.06
C ALA A 504 0.39 -1.28 4.08
N THR A 505 1.71 -1.35 4.22
CA THR A 505 2.49 -0.46 5.09
C THR A 505 3.44 0.41 4.26
N CYS A 506 3.27 1.71 4.38
CA CYS A 506 3.91 2.70 3.52
C CYS A 506 4.71 3.73 4.32
N CYS A 507 5.87 4.11 3.78
CA CYS A 507 6.62 5.28 4.24
C CYS A 507 7.19 6.02 3.02
N LYS A 508 8.17 6.92 3.18
CA LYS A 508 8.77 7.62 2.03
C LYS A 508 9.38 6.68 0.98
N SER A 509 10.03 5.60 1.40
CA SER A 509 10.83 4.73 0.52
C SER A 509 10.53 3.25 0.65
N GLY A 510 9.54 2.88 1.49
CA GLY A 510 9.16 1.48 1.71
C GLY A 510 10.21 0.61 2.39
N LYS A 511 11.23 1.21 3.01
CA LYS A 511 12.44 0.49 3.48
C LYS A 511 12.55 0.50 5.01
N ASP A 512 13.05 1.58 5.60
CA ASP A 512 13.49 1.63 7.00
C ASP A 512 12.31 1.75 8.00
N ARG A 513 11.52 2.83 7.95
CA ARG A 513 10.31 2.99 8.80
C ARG A 513 9.29 1.88 8.55
N THR A 514 9.13 1.47 7.29
CA THR A 514 8.28 0.33 6.91
C THR A 514 8.75 -0.98 7.57
N ALA A 515 10.06 -1.24 7.64
CA ALA A 515 10.57 -2.42 8.35
C ALA A 515 10.20 -2.39 9.84
N MET A 516 10.25 -1.20 10.47
CA MET A 516 9.89 -1.06 11.88
C MET A 516 8.40 -1.36 12.12
N SER A 517 7.50 -0.81 11.28
CA SER A 517 6.06 -1.10 11.41
C SER A 517 5.73 -2.57 11.12
N VAL A 518 6.20 -3.14 10.00
CA VAL A 518 5.80 -4.52 9.62
C VAL A 518 6.29 -5.56 10.63
N THR A 519 7.52 -5.41 11.15
CA THR A 519 8.04 -6.32 12.19
C THR A 519 7.27 -6.16 13.51
N LEU A 520 6.81 -4.96 13.84
CA LEU A 520 5.95 -4.73 15.00
C LEU A 520 4.58 -5.37 14.83
N GLU A 521 3.94 -5.20 13.66
CA GLU A 521 2.66 -5.82 13.35
C GLU A 521 2.74 -7.35 13.38
N GLN A 522 3.73 -7.94 12.70
CA GLN A 522 3.95 -9.39 12.67
C GLN A 522 4.18 -9.97 14.08
N ALA A 523 5.00 -9.31 14.90
CA ALA A 523 5.22 -9.74 16.26
C ALA A 523 3.95 -9.64 17.13
N ARG A 524 3.12 -8.60 16.95
CA ARG A 524 1.83 -8.48 17.64
C ARG A 524 0.87 -9.60 17.26
N LEU A 525 0.77 -9.94 15.97
CA LEU A 525 -0.04 -11.06 15.49
C LEU A 525 0.41 -12.39 16.10
N LEU A 526 1.72 -12.63 16.21
CA LEU A 526 2.25 -13.82 16.87
C LEU A 526 1.85 -13.91 18.35
N VAL A 527 1.86 -12.78 19.07
CA VAL A 527 1.43 -12.72 20.48
C VAL A 527 -0.08 -12.94 20.60
N GLN A 528 -0.87 -12.30 19.73
CA GLN A 528 -2.33 -12.32 19.80
C GLN A 528 -2.90 -13.69 19.42
N ASP A 529 -2.48 -14.21 18.27
CA ASP A 529 -3.10 -15.37 17.64
C ASP A 529 -2.43 -16.68 18.07
N PHE A 530 -1.14 -16.65 18.38
CA PHE A 530 -0.36 -17.85 18.72
C PHE A 530 0.21 -17.85 20.13
N LYS A 531 -0.07 -16.81 20.93
CA LYS A 531 0.43 -16.67 22.31
C LYS A 531 1.96 -16.71 22.39
N ALA A 532 2.62 -16.14 21.38
CA ALA A 532 4.07 -15.95 21.41
C ALA A 532 4.49 -15.17 22.65
N LEU A 533 5.59 -15.60 23.25
CA LEU A 533 6.13 -15.01 24.45
C LEU A 533 7.14 -13.90 24.09
N ASN A 534 7.19 -12.87 24.93
CA ASN A 534 8.14 -11.75 24.83
C ASN A 534 8.13 -11.00 23.48
N LEU A 535 7.10 -10.15 23.29
CA LEU A 535 6.92 -9.29 22.11
C LEU A 535 8.19 -8.54 21.69
N LYS A 536 8.92 -7.97 22.67
CA LYS A 536 10.12 -7.17 22.41
C LYS A 536 11.21 -8.01 21.75
N HIS A 537 11.45 -9.23 22.26
CA HIS A 537 12.48 -10.12 21.73
C HIS A 537 12.16 -10.60 20.31
N VAL A 538 10.88 -10.86 20.00
CA VAL A 538 10.42 -11.19 18.63
C VAL A 538 10.76 -10.05 17.67
N ILE A 539 10.39 -8.81 18.03
CA ILE A 539 10.65 -7.62 17.22
C ILE A 539 12.15 -7.42 16.99
N GLU A 540 12.95 -7.49 18.05
CA GLU A 540 14.40 -7.30 17.98
C GLU A 540 15.06 -8.34 17.07
N THR A 541 14.67 -9.60 17.20
CA THR A 541 15.18 -10.70 16.37
C THR A 541 14.86 -10.47 14.89
N MET A 542 13.60 -10.18 14.56
CA MET A 542 13.19 -9.91 13.18
C MET A 542 13.89 -8.68 12.59
N ARG A 543 14.13 -7.63 13.39
CA ARG A 543 14.85 -6.43 12.93
C ARG A 543 16.35 -6.66 12.76
N LEU A 544 16.94 -7.52 13.58
CA LEU A 544 18.37 -7.83 13.58
C LEU A 544 18.77 -8.75 12.41
N CYS A 545 18.04 -9.84 12.21
CA CYS A 545 18.39 -10.90 11.26
C CYS A 545 17.31 -11.21 10.20
N GLY A 546 16.19 -10.49 10.23
CA GLY A 546 15.05 -10.75 9.35
C GLY A 546 15.19 -10.25 7.91
N VAL A 547 14.19 -10.58 7.09
CA VAL A 547 14.23 -10.35 5.63
C VAL A 547 14.28 -8.86 5.25
N ARG A 548 13.88 -7.96 6.16
CA ARG A 548 13.95 -6.52 5.94
C ARG A 548 15.38 -6.01 5.80
N ARG A 549 16.36 -6.71 6.38
CA ARG A 549 17.81 -6.42 6.18
C ARG A 549 18.24 -6.68 4.74
N ASP A 550 17.67 -7.71 4.11
CA ASP A 550 17.91 -8.05 2.71
C ASP A 550 17.22 -7.04 1.77
N ASN A 551 15.99 -6.60 2.09
CA ASN A 551 15.34 -5.48 1.38
C ASN A 551 16.21 -4.23 1.42
N VAL A 552 16.77 -3.92 2.59
CA VAL A 552 17.61 -2.75 2.78
C VAL A 552 18.85 -2.83 1.88
N PHE A 553 19.52 -3.98 1.86
CA PHE A 553 20.66 -4.25 0.99
C PHE A 553 20.32 -4.11 -0.50
N LYS A 554 19.20 -4.67 -0.95
CA LYS A 554 18.79 -4.56 -2.36
C LYS A 554 18.54 -3.12 -2.81
N ASN A 555 18.12 -2.25 -1.90
CA ASN A 555 17.89 -0.84 -2.19
C ASN A 555 19.17 0.01 -2.23
N ILE A 556 20.08 -0.17 -1.26
CA ILE A 556 21.22 0.76 -1.04
C ILE A 556 22.58 0.07 -0.87
N GLN A 557 22.68 -1.24 -1.12
CA GLN A 557 23.90 -2.04 -0.96
C GLN A 557 24.50 -1.99 0.46
N SER A 558 23.64 -1.83 1.46
CA SER A 558 23.99 -1.87 2.88
C SER A 558 22.90 -2.59 3.64
N HIS A 559 23.26 -3.42 4.63
CA HIS A 559 22.27 -4.09 5.48
C HIS A 559 21.77 -3.21 6.63
N THR A 560 22.41 -2.07 6.89
CA THR A 560 22.04 -1.16 7.99
C THR A 560 20.85 -0.26 7.62
N TYR A 561 19.91 -0.12 8.55
CA TYR A 561 18.84 0.87 8.44
C TYR A 561 19.39 2.29 8.40
N ALA A 562 18.81 3.16 7.57
CA ALA A 562 19.27 4.53 7.36
C ALA A 562 18.69 5.50 8.41
N PHE A 563 19.10 5.33 9.67
CA PHE A 563 18.77 6.24 10.76
C PHE A 563 20.08 6.73 11.41
N ASN A 564 20.23 8.05 11.55
CA ASN A 564 21.24 8.59 12.45
C ASN A 564 20.77 8.54 13.92
N GLU A 565 21.67 8.81 14.86
CA GLU A 565 21.39 8.67 16.29
C GLU A 565 20.26 9.57 16.79
N LEU A 566 20.19 10.81 16.28
CA LEU A 566 19.11 11.74 16.61
C LEU A 566 17.77 11.26 16.05
N GLN A 567 17.75 10.82 14.77
CA GLN A 567 16.56 10.27 14.13
C GLN A 567 16.02 9.07 14.90
N ARG A 568 16.91 8.16 15.32
CA ARG A 568 16.54 7.01 16.14
C ARG A 568 15.93 7.42 17.48
N LYS A 569 16.54 8.38 18.18
CA LYS A 569 16.04 8.87 19.49
C LYS A 569 14.63 9.45 19.38
N LEU A 570 14.31 10.08 18.25
CA LEU A 570 13.01 10.72 18.01
C LEU A 570 11.92 9.75 17.51
N LEU A 571 12.25 8.49 17.21
CA LEU A 571 11.26 7.45 16.93
C LEU A 571 10.53 7.04 18.22
N PRO A 572 9.24 6.66 18.13
CA PRO A 572 8.55 5.95 19.20
C PRO A 572 9.32 4.69 19.62
N GLU A 573 9.28 4.31 20.90
CA GLU A 573 10.11 3.21 21.43
C GLU A 573 9.92 1.90 20.65
N CYS A 574 8.67 1.51 20.39
CA CYS A 574 8.33 0.31 19.62
C CYS A 574 8.78 0.36 18.16
N TYR A 575 9.19 1.52 17.64
CA TYR A 575 9.72 1.70 16.28
C TYR A 575 11.24 1.81 16.21
N LYS A 576 11.95 1.74 17.35
CA LYS A 576 13.41 1.87 17.34
C LYS A 576 14.08 0.60 16.79
N PRO A 577 15.03 0.73 15.84
CA PRO A 577 15.86 -0.39 15.43
C PRO A 577 16.83 -0.81 16.55
N PRO A 578 17.20 -2.09 16.66
CA PRO A 578 18.20 -2.56 17.62
C PRO A 578 19.57 -1.89 17.43
N VAL A 579 20.34 -1.75 18.50
CA VAL A 579 21.71 -1.23 18.46
C VAL A 579 22.57 -2.07 17.50
N GLY A 580 23.46 -1.41 16.74
CA GLY A 580 24.30 -2.06 15.72
C GLY A 580 23.59 -2.34 14.38
N THR A 581 22.28 -2.07 14.26
CA THR A 581 21.54 -2.33 13.02
C THR A 581 21.28 -1.10 12.15
N TYR A 582 21.66 0.10 12.60
CA TYR A 582 21.42 1.37 11.92
C TYR A 582 22.71 2.20 11.80
N LYS A 583 22.77 3.08 10.80
CA LYS A 583 23.83 4.08 10.63
C LYS A 583 23.29 5.32 9.93
N LYS A 584 24.01 6.44 10.01
CA LYS A 584 23.70 7.65 9.23
C LYS A 584 23.61 7.27 7.74
N GLY A 585 22.45 7.51 7.13
CA GLY A 585 22.25 7.24 5.71
C GLY A 585 23.07 8.20 4.85
N SER A 586 23.68 7.69 3.78
CA SER A 586 24.05 8.51 2.62
C SER A 586 22.76 8.76 1.84
N THR A 587 22.26 10.00 1.86
CA THR A 587 21.00 10.41 1.24
C THR A 587 21.02 10.37 -0.28
#